data_AF-R7B1N4-F1
#
_entry.id   AF-R7B1N4-F1
#
_cell.length_a   1.000
_cell.length_b   1.000
_cell.length_c   1.000
_cell.angle_alpha   90.00
_cell.angle_beta   90.00
_cell.angle_gamma   90.00
#
_symmetry.space_group_name_H-M   'P 1'
#
loop_
_entity.id
_entity.type
_entity.pdbx_description
1 polymer ?
#
loop_
_entity_poly.entity_id
_entity_poly.type
_entity_poly.pdbx_seq_one_letter_code
_entity_poly.pdbx_strand_id
1 'polypeptide(L)'
;MFRRDCYMINKQNLDCILRGRPVATAKIRGSSEYPDIVGMAEFYQTEMGTLVVTEVSGLPQNDDACMSPVFGYHIHSGQLCAGNSEDAFADTKGHYSIDNCMHPYHTGDMPPLFGNQGYAFSIFLSDRFNVYDILGRTVVIHLHPDDFHTQPSGNSGMKIACGMINYNGLN
;
A
#
# COMPACT_ATOMS: atom_id res chain seq x y z
N MET A 1 11.21 5.09 32.62
CA MET A 1 12.58 5.58 32.30
C MET A 1 13.07 4.71 31.14
N PHE A 2 12.94 5.08 29.85
CA PHE A 2 13.11 6.36 29.18
C PHE A 2 12.03 6.57 28.10
N ARG A 3 11.15 7.57 28.26
CA ARG A 3 10.62 8.27 27.09
C ARG A 3 11.73 9.24 26.70
N ARG A 4 12.67 8.82 25.86
CA ARG A 4 13.60 9.75 25.22
C ARG A 4 12.77 10.49 24.19
N ASP A 5 12.72 11.80 24.32
CA ASP A 5 12.04 12.70 23.42
C ASP A 5 12.38 12.33 21.98
N CYS A 6 11.40 11.83 21.22
CA CYS A 6 11.58 11.45 19.81
C CYS A 6 11.72 12.65 18.87
N TYR A 7 11.85 13.83 19.44
CA TYR A 7 12.15 15.08 18.78
C TYR A 7 13.64 15.33 18.82
N MET A 8 14.37 14.71 17.89
CA MET A 8 15.64 15.27 17.47
C MET A 8 15.31 16.42 16.53
N ILE A 9 15.77 17.63 16.87
CA ILE A 9 15.60 18.85 16.07
C ILE A 9 15.79 18.51 14.57
N ASN A 10 14.72 18.71 13.79
CA ASN A 10 14.62 18.56 12.33
C ASN A 10 14.62 17.15 11.69
N LYS A 11 14.61 16.03 12.43
CA LYS A 11 14.35 14.69 11.84
C LYS A 11 13.67 13.77 12.85
N GLN A 12 12.44 13.34 12.55
CA GLN A 12 11.87 12.21 13.26
C GLN A 12 12.75 10.98 13.02
N ASN A 13 13.09 10.29 14.10
CA ASN A 13 13.91 9.09 14.01
C ASN A 13 13.03 7.91 13.57
N LEU A 14 13.37 7.29 12.42
CA LEU A 14 12.68 6.14 11.87
C LEU A 14 12.53 5.00 12.90
N ASP A 15 13.57 4.73 13.68
CA ASP A 15 13.53 3.71 14.75
C ASP A 15 12.53 4.08 15.85
N CYS A 16 12.33 5.37 16.16
CA CYS A 16 11.27 5.76 17.09
C CYS A 16 9.88 5.55 16.48
N ILE A 17 9.66 5.96 15.23
CA ILE A 17 8.36 5.80 14.57
C ILE A 17 7.97 4.32 14.53
N LEU A 18 8.88 3.45 14.09
CA LEU A 18 8.63 2.02 13.93
C LEU A 18 8.53 1.26 15.25
N ARG A 19 9.05 1.81 16.37
CA ARG A 19 8.77 1.30 17.73
C ARG A 19 7.41 1.76 18.27
N GLY A 20 6.83 2.79 17.68
CA GLY A 20 5.47 3.23 17.94
C GLY A 20 4.45 2.22 17.44
N ARG A 21 3.16 2.52 17.68
CA ARG A 21 2.06 1.73 17.11
C ARG A 21 1.60 2.40 15.81
N PRO A 22 1.42 1.67 14.70
CA PRO A 22 0.81 2.23 13.51
C PRO A 22 -0.62 2.68 13.81
N VAL A 23 -1.03 3.82 13.26
CA VAL A 23 -2.37 4.40 13.44
C VAL A 23 -3.41 3.56 12.71
N ALA A 24 -3.06 3.00 11.55
CA ALA A 24 -3.90 2.08 10.79
C ALA A 24 -3.10 0.90 10.24
N THR A 25 -3.77 -0.21 9.97
CA THR A 25 -3.20 -1.38 9.27
C THR A 25 -4.13 -1.87 8.17
N ALA A 26 -3.56 -2.51 7.16
CA ALA A 26 -4.28 -3.29 6.17
C ALA A 26 -3.66 -4.68 6.06
N LYS A 27 -4.42 -5.71 6.47
CA LYS A 27 -4.04 -7.11 6.24
C LYS A 27 -4.28 -7.43 4.78
N ILE A 28 -3.22 -7.73 4.05
CA ILE A 28 -3.25 -7.98 2.61
C ILE A 28 -3.44 -9.48 2.38
N ARG A 29 -4.38 -9.83 1.50
CA ARG A 29 -4.63 -11.20 1.03
C ARG A 29 -4.77 -11.21 -0.49
N GLY A 30 -4.24 -12.26 -1.11
CA GLY A 30 -4.40 -12.49 -2.54
C GLY A 30 -5.82 -12.88 -2.94
N SER A 31 -6.08 -12.81 -4.25
CA SER A 31 -7.31 -13.34 -4.84
C SER A 31 -7.31 -14.88 -4.83
N SER A 32 -8.39 -15.49 -5.31
CA SER A 32 -8.46 -16.95 -5.50
C SER A 32 -7.41 -17.49 -6.47
N GLU A 33 -6.93 -16.68 -7.41
CA GLU A 33 -5.85 -17.05 -8.35
C GLU A 33 -4.45 -16.93 -7.73
N TYR A 34 -4.31 -16.12 -6.68
CA TYR A 34 -3.04 -15.87 -5.98
C TYR A 34 -3.18 -16.12 -4.47
N PRO A 35 -3.65 -17.31 -4.04
CA PRO A 35 -4.05 -17.56 -2.65
C PRO A 35 -2.90 -17.48 -1.65
N ASP A 36 -1.66 -17.64 -2.13
CA ASP A 36 -0.45 -17.61 -1.30
C ASP A 36 -0.04 -16.20 -0.91
N ILE A 37 -0.59 -15.15 -1.54
CA ILE A 37 -0.24 -13.76 -1.19
C ILE A 37 -0.79 -13.42 0.18
N VAL A 38 0.12 -13.07 1.09
CA VAL A 38 -0.18 -12.66 2.46
C VAL A 38 0.74 -11.51 2.86
N GLY A 39 0.20 -10.51 3.56
CA GLY A 39 1.02 -9.38 3.98
C GLY A 39 0.32 -8.41 4.90
N MET A 40 1.02 -7.31 5.17
CA MET A 40 0.54 -6.20 5.97
C MET A 40 1.05 -4.89 5.38
N ALA A 41 0.19 -3.88 5.33
CA ALA A 41 0.59 -2.49 5.24
C ALA A 41 0.27 -1.78 6.56
N GLU A 42 1.21 -1.01 7.08
CA GLU A 42 1.12 -0.25 8.31
C GLU A 42 1.29 1.23 8.01
N PHE A 43 0.45 2.06 8.62
CA PHE A 43 0.39 3.49 8.38
C PHE A 43 0.68 4.24 9.68
N TYR A 44 1.81 4.93 9.73
CA TYR A 44 2.24 5.73 10.86
C TYR A 44 2.04 7.21 10.52
N GLN A 45 1.14 7.88 11.23
CA GLN A 45 1.00 9.32 11.09
C GLN A 45 2.22 10.01 11.71
N THR A 46 2.79 10.94 10.96
CA THR A 46 3.88 11.78 11.41
C THR A 46 3.59 13.25 11.11
N GLU A 47 4.39 14.17 11.66
CA GLU A 47 4.33 15.60 11.32
C GLU A 47 4.75 15.90 9.87
N MET A 48 5.49 15.01 9.21
CA MET A 48 5.98 15.19 7.83
C MET A 48 5.12 14.46 6.79
N GLY A 49 4.00 13.86 7.23
CA GLY A 49 3.14 13.02 6.39
C GLY A 49 2.95 11.62 6.98
N THR A 50 2.51 10.69 6.14
CA THR A 50 2.27 9.30 6.52
C THR A 50 3.45 8.43 6.11
N LEU A 51 4.11 7.79 7.09
CA LEU A 51 5.07 6.73 6.81
C LEU A 51 4.31 5.43 6.59
N VAL A 52 4.52 4.82 5.43
CA VAL A 52 3.91 3.55 5.04
C VAL A 52 4.99 2.48 5.09
N VAL A 53 4.68 1.37 5.78
CA VAL A 53 5.54 0.18 5.83
C VAL A 53 4.73 -0.99 5.30
N THR A 54 5.23 -1.66 4.27
CA THR A 54 4.53 -2.78 3.64
C THR A 54 5.46 -3.97 3.54
N GLU A 55 4.96 -5.12 4.00
CA GLU A 55 5.63 -6.41 3.92
C GLU A 55 4.65 -7.44 3.35
N VAL A 56 5.05 -8.11 2.27
CA VAL A 56 4.20 -9.06 1.55
C VAL A 56 5.03 -10.27 1.11
N SER A 57 4.46 -11.46 1.26
CA SER A 57 5.01 -12.74 0.81
C SER A 57 4.03 -13.45 -0.14
N GLY A 58 4.52 -14.44 -0.89
CA GLY A 58 3.74 -15.23 -1.83
C GLY A 58 3.46 -14.53 -3.16
N LEU A 59 4.20 -13.45 -3.46
CA LEU A 59 4.07 -12.72 -4.72
C LEU A 59 4.52 -13.60 -5.91
N PRO A 60 3.93 -13.41 -7.10
CA PRO A 60 4.40 -14.06 -8.33
C PRO A 60 5.90 -13.86 -8.53
N GLN A 61 6.55 -14.90 -9.05
CA GLN A 61 7.99 -14.89 -9.31
C GLN A 61 8.24 -15.07 -10.79
N ASN A 62 9.40 -14.60 -11.23
CA ASN A 62 9.95 -14.92 -12.53
C ASN A 62 11.44 -15.20 -12.34
N ASP A 63 11.88 -16.37 -12.81
CA ASP A 63 13.24 -16.87 -12.64
C ASP A 63 14.22 -16.28 -13.69
N ASP A 64 13.70 -15.55 -14.69
CA ASP A 64 14.52 -14.87 -15.68
C ASP A 64 15.23 -13.66 -15.05
N ALA A 65 16.56 -13.62 -15.19
CA ALA A 65 17.45 -12.65 -14.53
C ALA A 65 17.13 -11.17 -14.79
N CYS A 66 16.41 -10.86 -15.87
CA CYS A 66 16.03 -9.50 -16.24
C CYS A 66 14.52 -9.25 -16.12
N MET A 67 13.77 -10.16 -15.47
CA MET A 67 12.32 -10.09 -15.37
C MET A 67 11.80 -10.20 -13.94
N SER A 68 12.64 -9.84 -12.94
CA SER A 68 12.18 -9.73 -11.56
C SER A 68 10.92 -8.85 -11.50
N PRO A 69 9.77 -9.38 -11.03
CA PRO A 69 8.52 -8.67 -11.11
C PRO A 69 8.52 -7.38 -10.27
N VAL A 70 7.85 -6.36 -10.79
CA VAL A 70 7.51 -5.13 -10.07
C VAL A 70 6.00 -4.98 -10.12
N PHE A 71 5.39 -4.66 -8.98
CA PHE A 71 3.95 -4.67 -8.79
C PHE A 71 3.45 -3.26 -8.53
N GLY A 72 2.43 -2.83 -9.29
CA GLY A 72 1.68 -1.61 -9.00
C GLY A 72 1.06 -1.69 -7.60
N TYR A 73 1.05 -0.57 -6.89
CA TYR A 73 0.68 -0.53 -5.48
C TYR A 73 -0.07 0.76 -5.17
N HIS A 74 -1.34 0.65 -4.80
CA HIS A 74 -2.25 1.80 -4.77
C HIS A 74 -3.23 1.73 -3.61
N ILE A 75 -3.63 2.90 -3.11
CA ILE A 75 -4.82 3.03 -2.27
C ILE A 75 -5.99 3.27 -3.22
N HIS A 76 -7.00 2.43 -3.13
CA HIS A 76 -8.22 2.46 -3.91
C HIS A 76 -9.39 3.03 -3.08
N SER A 77 -10.33 3.68 -3.78
CA SER A 77 -11.43 4.43 -3.16
C SER A 77 -12.51 3.56 -2.51
N GLY A 78 -12.60 2.30 -2.91
CA GLY A 78 -13.53 1.31 -2.39
C GLY A 78 -13.17 0.83 -1.00
N GLN A 79 -14.17 0.21 -0.36
CA GLN A 79 -14.13 -0.14 1.06
C GLN A 79 -14.12 -1.66 1.31
N LEU A 80 -14.18 -2.47 0.24
CA LEU A 80 -14.29 -3.92 0.33
C LEU A 80 -13.28 -4.58 -0.62
N CYS A 81 -12.58 -5.59 -0.10
CA CYS A 81 -11.76 -6.51 -0.90
C CYS A 81 -12.63 -7.63 -1.46
N ALA A 82 -13.63 -7.26 -2.26
CA ALA A 82 -14.55 -8.16 -2.93
C ALA A 82 -14.72 -7.74 -4.39
N GLY A 83 -15.36 -8.59 -5.18
CA GLY A 83 -15.57 -8.31 -6.58
C GLY A 83 -16.43 -9.37 -7.25
N ASN A 84 -16.17 -9.61 -8.52
CA ASN A 84 -16.96 -10.49 -9.37
C ASN A 84 -16.03 -11.45 -10.14
N SER A 85 -16.59 -12.19 -11.10
CA SER A 85 -15.84 -13.18 -11.88
C SER A 85 -14.81 -12.58 -12.85
N GLU A 86 -14.89 -11.28 -13.16
CA GLU A 86 -13.98 -10.60 -14.09
C GLU A 86 -12.87 -9.83 -13.35
N ASP A 87 -13.20 -9.22 -12.21
CA ASP A 87 -12.26 -8.58 -11.29
C ASP A 87 -12.57 -9.02 -9.87
N ALA A 88 -11.69 -9.87 -9.31
CA ALA A 88 -11.81 -10.40 -7.95
C ALA A 88 -11.88 -9.31 -6.87
N PHE A 89 -11.44 -8.09 -7.20
CA PHE A 89 -11.45 -6.93 -6.32
C PHE A 89 -12.19 -5.73 -6.94
N ALA A 90 -13.23 -5.96 -7.75
CA ALA A 90 -14.02 -4.90 -8.39
C ALA A 90 -14.53 -3.82 -7.40
N ASP A 91 -14.90 -4.22 -6.19
CA ASP A 91 -15.47 -3.31 -5.17
C ASP A 91 -14.44 -2.36 -4.54
N THR A 92 -13.15 -2.58 -4.82
CA THR A 92 -12.09 -1.60 -4.52
C THR A 92 -12.22 -0.35 -5.39
N LYS A 93 -12.95 -0.41 -6.52
CA LYS A 93 -13.08 0.71 -7.48
C LYS A 93 -11.71 1.12 -8.05
N GLY A 94 -11.56 2.37 -8.46
CA GLY A 94 -10.29 2.96 -8.93
C GLY A 94 -9.46 3.59 -7.82
N HIS A 95 -8.34 4.18 -8.21
CA HIS A 95 -7.39 4.84 -7.32
C HIS A 95 -8.10 5.93 -6.50
N TYR A 96 -7.71 6.06 -5.24
CA TYR A 96 -8.25 7.08 -4.36
C TYR A 96 -7.68 8.46 -4.71
N SER A 97 -8.53 9.43 -4.99
CA SER A 97 -8.13 10.80 -5.29
C SER A 97 -9.10 11.77 -4.63
N ILE A 98 -8.59 12.62 -3.72
CA ILE A 98 -9.39 13.65 -3.04
C ILE A 98 -9.71 14.79 -4.03
N ASP A 99 -8.70 15.22 -4.79
CA ASP A 99 -8.78 16.39 -5.67
C ASP A 99 -9.14 16.03 -7.12
N ASN A 100 -9.50 14.77 -7.38
CA ASN A 100 -9.81 14.25 -8.71
C ASN A 100 -8.70 14.54 -9.75
N CYS A 101 -7.44 14.54 -9.28
CA CYS A 101 -6.25 14.62 -10.12
C CYS A 101 -6.16 13.41 -11.07
N MET A 102 -5.44 13.58 -12.17
CA MET A 102 -5.07 12.46 -13.06
C MET A 102 -3.86 11.71 -12.51
N HIS A 103 -3.73 10.45 -12.87
CA HIS A 103 -2.50 9.68 -12.61
C HIS A 103 -1.27 10.39 -13.21
N PRO A 104 -0.12 10.47 -12.51
CA PRO A 104 0.27 9.79 -11.26
C PRO A 104 0.07 10.63 -9.98
N TYR A 105 -0.90 11.53 -9.98
CA TYR A 105 -1.14 12.48 -8.90
C TYR A 105 -2.38 12.17 -8.07
N HIS A 106 -2.92 10.93 -8.13
CA HIS A 106 -3.95 10.56 -7.19
C HIS A 106 -3.36 10.51 -5.77
N THR A 107 -4.20 10.84 -4.79
CA THR A 107 -3.90 10.69 -3.36
C THR A 107 -3.35 9.30 -3.04
N GLY A 108 -3.91 8.27 -3.66
CA GLY A 108 -3.57 6.86 -3.42
C GLY A 108 -2.45 6.28 -4.30
N ASP A 109 -1.83 7.07 -5.20
CA ASP A 109 -0.70 6.57 -5.98
C ASP A 109 0.53 6.44 -5.08
N MET A 110 1.12 5.25 -4.99
CA MET A 110 2.28 4.93 -4.14
C MET A 110 3.45 4.36 -4.96
N PRO A 111 4.69 4.36 -4.42
CA PRO A 111 5.80 3.66 -5.06
C PRO A 111 5.48 2.16 -5.25
N PRO A 112 5.86 1.56 -6.39
CA PRO A 112 5.60 0.16 -6.65
C PRO A 112 6.36 -0.75 -5.68
N LEU A 113 5.88 -1.99 -5.55
CA LEU A 113 6.57 -3.03 -4.79
C LEU A 113 7.55 -3.77 -5.71
N PHE A 114 8.83 -3.71 -5.39
CA PHE A 114 9.85 -4.49 -6.07
C PHE A 114 9.86 -5.91 -5.50
N GLY A 115 9.59 -6.89 -6.37
CA GLY A 115 9.65 -8.29 -6.02
C GLY A 115 11.08 -8.74 -5.72
N ASN A 116 11.21 -9.56 -4.68
CA ASN A 116 12.44 -10.16 -4.22
C ASN A 116 12.14 -11.61 -3.83
N GLN A 117 12.16 -12.52 -4.81
CA GLN A 117 11.93 -13.96 -4.61
C GLN A 117 10.59 -14.27 -3.89
N GLY A 118 9.50 -13.72 -4.43
CA GLY A 118 8.15 -13.90 -3.89
C GLY A 118 7.85 -13.06 -2.64
N TYR A 119 8.80 -12.22 -2.22
CA TYR A 119 8.67 -11.29 -1.11
C TYR A 119 8.79 -9.85 -1.61
N ALA A 120 8.18 -8.89 -0.92
CA ALA A 120 8.43 -7.47 -1.10
C ALA A 120 8.41 -6.76 0.25
N PHE A 121 9.34 -5.83 0.43
CA PHE A 121 9.37 -4.91 1.56
C PHE A 121 9.50 -3.49 1.03
N SER A 122 8.65 -2.60 1.50
CA SER A 122 8.66 -1.19 1.12
C SER A 122 8.47 -0.32 2.35
N ILE A 123 9.23 0.77 2.39
CA ILE A 123 9.05 1.83 3.37
C ILE A 123 9.24 3.18 2.69
N PHE A 124 8.23 4.04 2.79
CA PHE A 124 8.29 5.38 2.21
C PHE A 124 7.44 6.36 3.02
N LEU A 125 7.75 7.64 2.88
CA LEU A 125 7.01 8.76 3.48
C LEU A 125 6.23 9.46 2.37
N SER A 126 4.96 9.78 2.61
CA SER A 126 4.11 10.53 1.69
C SER A 126 3.35 11.63 2.41
N ASP A 127 3.35 12.82 1.83
CA ASP A 127 2.55 13.97 2.26
C ASP A 127 1.22 14.08 1.50
N ARG A 128 0.95 13.15 0.56
CA ARG A 128 -0.27 13.15 -0.26
C ARG A 128 -1.55 12.85 0.55
N PHE A 129 -1.42 12.23 1.72
CA PHE A 129 -2.54 11.88 2.59
C PHE A 129 -2.13 11.82 4.07
N ASN A 130 -3.10 12.10 4.95
CA ASN A 130 -3.04 11.70 6.34
C ASN A 130 -3.67 10.32 6.52
N VAL A 131 -3.30 9.62 7.59
CA VAL A 131 -3.86 8.29 7.88
C VAL A 131 -5.39 8.32 8.00
N TYR A 132 -5.95 9.41 8.53
CA TYR A 132 -7.40 9.56 8.68
C TYR A 132 -8.15 9.69 7.36
N ASP A 133 -7.50 10.19 6.30
CA ASP A 133 -8.12 10.36 4.97
C ASP A 133 -8.33 9.00 4.27
N ILE A 134 -7.49 8.02 4.61
CA ILE A 134 -7.45 6.70 3.99
C ILE A 134 -8.13 5.60 4.83
N LEU A 135 -8.69 5.93 5.99
CA LEU A 135 -9.44 4.95 6.79
C LEU A 135 -10.66 4.43 6.03
N GLY A 136 -10.87 3.11 6.08
CA GLY A 136 -11.94 2.43 5.37
C GLY A 136 -11.72 2.33 3.86
N ARG A 137 -10.56 2.77 3.34
CA ARG A 137 -10.13 2.53 1.96
C ARG A 137 -9.44 1.19 1.83
N THR A 138 -9.01 0.85 0.62
CA THR A 138 -8.35 -0.44 0.34
C THR A 138 -6.95 -0.20 -0.21
N VAL A 139 -5.98 -0.98 0.26
CA VAL A 139 -4.70 -1.16 -0.42
C VAL A 139 -4.88 -2.24 -1.47
N VAL A 140 -4.33 -2.03 -2.66
CA VAL A 140 -4.39 -2.97 -3.79
C VAL A 140 -2.97 -3.17 -4.33
N ILE A 141 -2.65 -4.43 -4.63
CA ILE A 141 -1.43 -4.81 -5.37
C ILE A 141 -1.89 -5.28 -6.75
N HIS A 142 -1.23 -4.77 -7.78
CA HIS A 142 -1.47 -5.08 -9.18
C HIS A 142 -0.36 -5.98 -9.75
N LEU A 143 -0.68 -6.77 -10.78
CA LEU A 143 0.24 -7.77 -11.35
C LEU A 143 1.45 -7.15 -12.07
N HIS A 144 1.25 -6.03 -12.76
CA HIS A 144 2.27 -5.37 -13.57
C HIS A 144 2.77 -4.10 -12.90
N PRO A 145 3.94 -3.57 -13.33
CA PRO A 145 4.48 -2.33 -12.81
C PRO A 145 3.56 -1.16 -13.14
N ASP A 146 3.61 -0.14 -12.29
CA ASP A 146 3.00 1.16 -12.55
C ASP A 146 3.92 2.01 -13.44
N ASP A 147 3.42 2.47 -14.59
CA ASP A 147 4.13 3.33 -15.54
C ASP A 147 4.08 4.84 -15.21
N PHE A 148 3.36 5.23 -14.16
CA PHE A 148 3.18 6.62 -13.72
C PHE A 148 2.56 7.56 -14.76
N HIS A 149 1.85 7.03 -15.75
CA HIS A 149 1.32 7.83 -16.86
C HIS A 149 -0.08 7.41 -17.33
N THR A 150 -0.28 6.12 -17.56
CA THR A 150 -1.49 5.59 -18.19
C THR A 150 -2.68 5.69 -17.26
N GLN A 151 -3.83 6.09 -17.80
CA GLN A 151 -5.08 6.18 -17.02
C GLN A 151 -5.86 4.86 -17.06
N PRO A 152 -6.62 4.53 -16.00
CA PRO A 152 -6.66 5.21 -14.71
C PRO A 152 -5.58 4.71 -13.73
N SER A 153 -4.86 3.64 -14.08
CA SER A 153 -4.09 2.84 -13.11
C SER A 153 -2.68 2.47 -13.57
N GLY A 154 -2.02 3.35 -14.31
CA GLY A 154 -0.60 3.21 -14.66
C GLY A 154 -0.26 1.97 -15.50
N ASN A 155 -1.22 1.43 -16.23
CA ASN A 155 -1.10 0.14 -16.94
C ASN A 155 -0.69 -1.04 -16.02
N SER A 156 -1.01 -0.97 -14.73
CA SER A 156 -0.61 -1.96 -13.73
C SER A 156 -1.31 -3.33 -13.89
N GLY A 157 -2.28 -3.46 -14.80
CA GLY A 157 -2.97 -4.72 -15.06
C GLY A 157 -3.93 -5.14 -13.93
N MET A 158 -4.15 -6.45 -13.80
CA MET A 158 -5.15 -7.00 -12.86
C MET A 158 -4.76 -6.79 -11.39
N LYS A 159 -5.76 -6.72 -10.52
CA LYS A 159 -5.60 -6.65 -9.07
C LYS A 159 -5.37 -8.06 -8.53
N ILE A 160 -4.23 -8.29 -7.87
CA ILE A 160 -3.83 -9.62 -7.40
C ILE A 160 -3.96 -9.79 -5.88
N ALA A 161 -3.94 -8.70 -5.12
CA ALA A 161 -4.16 -8.73 -3.68
C ALA A 161 -4.81 -7.45 -3.17
N CYS A 162 -5.50 -7.54 -2.02
CA CYS A 162 -6.18 -6.43 -1.40
C CYS A 162 -6.12 -6.49 0.13
N GLY A 163 -6.12 -5.34 0.79
CA GLY A 163 -6.33 -5.21 2.23
C GLY A 163 -7.14 -3.96 2.59
N MET A 164 -8.18 -4.10 3.43
CA MET A 164 -8.92 -2.96 3.96
C MET A 164 -8.11 -2.22 5.02
N ILE A 165 -8.02 -0.90 4.92
CA ILE A 165 -7.29 -0.03 5.85
C ILE A 165 -8.18 0.25 7.06
N ASN A 166 -7.81 -0.33 8.19
CA ASN A 166 -8.56 -0.25 9.44
C ASN A 166 -7.77 0.51 10.50
N TYR A 167 -8.49 1.31 11.29
CA TYR A 167 -7.90 2.01 12.43
C TYR A 167 -7.44 1.01 13.50
N ASN A 168 -6.23 1.22 14.04
CA ASN A 168 -5.66 0.40 15.11
C ASN A 168 -6.02 0.91 16.51
N GLY A 169 -7.20 1.48 16.69
CA GLY A 169 -7.70 1.89 18.00
C GLY A 169 -7.78 0.73 18.99
N LEU A 170 -7.49 0.99 20.26
CA LEU A 170 -7.72 0.05 21.36
C LEU A 170 -9.23 -0.21 21.49
N ASN A 171 -9.63 -1.48 21.53
CA ASN A 171 -10.69 -1.89 22.45
C ASN A 171 -10.10 -1.94 23.86
#